data_AF-A0A928VXB5-F1
#
_entry.id   AF-A0A928VXB5-F1
#
_cell.length_a   1.000
_cell.length_b   1.000
_cell.length_c   1.000
_cell.angle_alpha   90.00
_cell.angle_beta   90.00
_cell.angle_gamma   90.00
#
_symmetry.space_group_name_H-M   'P 1'
#
loop_
_entity.id
_entity.type
_entity.pdbx_description
1 polymer ?
#
loop_
_entity_poly.entity_id
_entity_poly.type
_entity_poly.pdbx_seq_one_letter_code
_entity_poly.pdbx_strand_id
1 'polypeptide(L)'
;MTAKKLVGQTVWNRLERGRQAKAQKGGYAGYGSPAFGQQALNGELVANPLEQEIIELIRRHHKSGKSLQQVADWLNQQGYKTKRGQQWQRISVKRVLDRLYGKNPSQKTSGFER
;
A
#
# COMPACT_ATOMS: atom_id res chain seq x y z
N MET A 1 -25.89 3.56 -40.72
CA MET A 1 -25.45 2.16 -40.54
C MET A 1 -24.43 2.14 -39.40
N THR A 2 -24.89 2.12 -38.16
CA THR A 2 -24.13 2.62 -37.00
C THR A 2 -23.73 1.50 -36.05
N ALA A 3 -22.43 1.45 -35.77
CA ALA A 3 -21.75 0.90 -34.58
C ALA A 3 -21.77 -0.63 -34.33
N LYS A 4 -20.72 -1.29 -34.83
CA LYS A 4 -20.18 -2.57 -34.32
C LYS A 4 -19.10 -2.29 -33.26
N LYS A 5 -19.45 -2.33 -31.97
CA LYS A 5 -18.58 -2.49 -30.77
C LYS A 5 -19.50 -2.28 -29.55
N LEU A 6 -19.58 -3.14 -28.53
CA LEU A 6 -18.84 -2.98 -27.26
C LEU A 6 -19.32 -4.04 -26.22
N VAL A 7 -19.12 -5.34 -26.44
CA VAL A 7 -19.45 -6.38 -25.41
C VAL A 7 -18.36 -6.49 -24.32
N GLY A 8 -17.15 -5.97 -24.56
CA GLY A 8 -16.02 -6.06 -23.61
C GLY A 8 -16.00 -5.02 -22.49
N GLN A 9 -16.77 -3.92 -22.59
CA GLN A 9 -16.70 -2.80 -21.62
C GLN A 9 -17.59 -2.99 -20.39
N THR A 10 -18.60 -3.85 -20.45
CA THR A 10 -19.59 -4.03 -19.37
C THR A 10 -19.13 -5.01 -18.29
N VAL A 11 -18.47 -6.10 -18.68
CA VAL A 11 -17.92 -7.10 -17.75
C VAL A 11 -16.75 -6.52 -16.96
N TRP A 12 -15.85 -5.80 -17.63
CA TRP A 12 -14.68 -5.19 -17.01
C TRP A 12 -15.09 -4.12 -15.98
N ASN A 13 -16.02 -3.23 -16.32
CA ASN A 13 -16.56 -2.20 -15.41
C ASN A 13 -17.34 -2.77 -14.22
N ARG A 14 -17.93 -3.97 -14.36
CA ARG A 14 -18.64 -4.65 -13.27
C ARG A 14 -17.67 -5.31 -12.29
N LEU A 15 -16.62 -5.95 -12.80
CA LEU A 15 -15.54 -6.50 -11.98
C LEU A 15 -14.80 -5.38 -11.24
N GLU A 16 -14.48 -4.27 -11.91
CA GLU A 16 -13.84 -3.10 -11.30
C GLU A 16 -14.67 -2.51 -10.15
N ARG A 17 -15.99 -2.39 -10.32
CA ARG A 17 -16.90 -1.93 -9.26
C ARG A 17 -17.03 -2.94 -8.12
N GLY A 18 -17.09 -4.24 -8.42
CA GLY A 18 -17.06 -5.28 -7.38
C GLY A 18 -15.76 -5.26 -6.57
N ARG A 19 -14.63 -4.95 -7.22
CA ARG A 19 -13.31 -4.79 -6.60
C ARG A 19 -13.24 -3.56 -5.70
N GLN A 20 -13.68 -2.41 -6.21
CA GLN A 20 -13.69 -1.17 -5.45
C GLN A 20 -14.66 -1.25 -4.26
N ALA A 21 -15.84 -1.85 -4.44
CA ALA A 21 -16.79 -2.07 -3.36
C ALA A 21 -16.27 -3.06 -2.30
N LYS A 22 -15.54 -4.10 -2.70
CA LYS A 22 -14.86 -5.01 -1.75
C LYS A 22 -13.72 -4.29 -1.04
N ALA A 23 -12.85 -3.56 -1.75
CA ALA A 23 -11.76 -2.80 -1.15
C ALA A 23 -12.23 -1.70 -0.17
N GLN A 24 -13.38 -1.06 -0.44
CA GLN A 24 -13.99 -0.05 0.43
C GLN A 24 -14.69 -0.67 1.66
N LYS A 25 -15.11 -1.94 1.59
CA LYS A 25 -15.78 -2.67 2.69
C LYS A 25 -14.85 -3.63 3.45
N GLY A 26 -13.54 -3.59 3.23
CA GLY A 26 -12.59 -4.53 3.86
C GLY A 26 -12.58 -5.95 3.24
N GLY A 27 -13.21 -6.14 2.09
CA GLY A 27 -13.13 -7.37 1.30
C GLY A 27 -11.95 -7.38 0.33
N TYR A 28 -11.29 -8.54 0.21
CA TYR A 28 -10.21 -8.76 -0.75
C TYR A 28 -10.77 -8.89 -2.17
N ALA A 29 -10.35 -7.98 -3.05
CA ALA A 29 -10.87 -7.82 -4.41
C ALA A 29 -10.18 -8.66 -5.49
N GLY A 30 -9.25 -9.56 -5.14
CA GLY A 30 -8.70 -10.55 -6.07
C GLY A 30 -7.89 -9.98 -7.23
N TYR A 31 -6.62 -9.65 -6.97
CA TYR A 31 -5.43 -10.21 -7.63
C TYR A 31 -4.17 -9.68 -6.90
N GLY A 32 -3.35 -10.56 -6.33
CA GLY A 32 -2.08 -10.24 -5.65
C GLY A 32 -2.17 -10.15 -4.12
N SER A 33 -1.08 -10.41 -3.39
CA SER A 33 -1.06 -10.50 -1.92
C SER A 33 -1.72 -9.27 -1.23
N PRO A 34 -2.47 -9.45 -0.11
CA PRO A 34 -3.04 -8.31 0.63
C PRO A 34 -1.98 -7.28 1.01
N ALA A 35 -2.38 -6.01 1.14
CA ALA A 35 -1.47 -4.93 1.50
C ALA A 35 -0.70 -5.27 2.79
N PHE A 36 0.49 -4.70 2.95
CA PHE A 36 1.22 -4.78 4.21
C PHE A 36 0.37 -4.14 5.31
N GLY A 37 0.23 -4.79 6.46
CA GLY A 37 -0.70 -4.45 7.53
C GLY A 37 -1.99 -5.27 7.53
N GLN A 38 -2.26 -6.02 6.47
CA GLN A 38 -3.49 -6.79 6.28
C GLN A 38 -3.17 -8.24 5.94
N GLN A 39 -4.05 -9.16 6.30
CA GLN A 39 -4.00 -10.57 5.93
C GLN A 39 -5.38 -11.00 5.42
N ALA A 40 -5.41 -11.94 4.48
CA ALA A 40 -6.66 -12.51 4.01
C ALA A 40 -6.96 -13.74 4.87
N LEU A 41 -7.97 -13.66 5.73
CA LEU A 41 -8.46 -14.78 6.53
C LEU A 41 -9.89 -15.09 6.07
N ASN A 42 -10.14 -16.32 5.60
CA ASN A 42 -11.46 -16.76 5.14
C ASN A 42 -12.14 -15.85 4.09
N GLY A 43 -11.35 -15.17 3.25
CA GLY A 43 -11.87 -14.27 2.21
C GLY A 43 -12.06 -12.81 2.65
N GLU A 44 -11.80 -12.51 3.92
CA GLU A 44 -11.88 -11.16 4.50
C GLU A 44 -10.50 -10.57 4.75
N LEU A 45 -10.35 -9.24 4.63
CA LEU A 45 -9.11 -8.55 5.02
C LEU A 45 -9.14 -8.24 6.51
N VAL A 46 -8.31 -8.95 7.25
CA VAL A 46 -8.11 -8.73 8.69
C VAL A 46 -6.79 -7.99 8.90
N ALA A 47 -6.69 -7.15 9.93
CA ALA A 47 -5.42 -6.53 10.29
C ALA A 47 -4.41 -7.60 10.75
N ASN A 48 -3.14 -7.44 10.36
CA ASN A 48 -2.05 -8.22 10.93
C ASN A 48 -1.36 -7.36 12.01
N PRO A 49 -1.51 -7.68 13.31
CA PRO A 49 -0.99 -6.84 14.40
C PRO A 49 0.50 -6.51 14.28
N LEU A 50 1.33 -7.49 13.89
CA LEU A 50 2.77 -7.30 13.73
C LEU A 50 3.09 -6.37 12.57
N GLU A 51 2.42 -6.54 11.43
CA GLU A 51 2.61 -5.65 10.28
C GLU A 51 2.08 -4.23 10.58
N GLN A 52 1.01 -4.10 11.38
CA GLN A 52 0.47 -2.81 11.83
C GLN A 52 1.46 -2.05 12.74
N GLU A 53 2.16 -2.75 13.63
CA GLU A 53 3.21 -2.14 14.45
C GLU A 53 4.34 -1.58 13.59
N ILE A 54 4.77 -2.34 12.57
CA ILE A 54 5.80 -1.91 11.62
C ILE A 54 5.33 -0.69 10.81
N ILE A 55 4.05 -0.63 10.44
CA ILE A 55 3.44 0.53 9.79
C ILE A 55 3.53 1.77 10.67
N GLU A 56 3.22 1.66 11.96
CA GLU A 56 3.34 2.78 12.90
C GLU A 56 4.79 3.18 13.16
N LEU A 57 5.74 2.24 13.15
CA LEU A 57 7.19 2.54 13.17
C LEU A 57 7.62 3.35 11.93
N ILE A 58 7.21 2.91 10.74
CA ILE A 58 7.45 3.63 9.48
C ILE A 58 6.90 5.05 9.55
N ARG A 59 5.66 5.21 10.05
CA ARG A 59 5.00 6.50 10.20
C ARG A 59 5.76 7.42 11.15
N ARG A 60 6.17 6.91 12.32
CA ARG A 60 6.92 7.66 13.33
C ARG A 60 8.27 8.15 12.79
N HIS A 61 9.03 7.27 12.15
CA HIS A 61 10.32 7.64 11.56
C HIS A 61 10.19 8.63 10.41
N HIS A 62 9.16 8.49 9.56
CA HIS A 62 8.89 9.47 8.51
C HIS A 62 8.54 10.85 9.10
N LYS A 63 7.69 10.89 10.15
CA LYS A 63 7.33 12.14 10.83
C LYS A 63 8.52 12.80 11.55
N SER A 64 9.54 12.03 11.93
CA SER A 64 10.78 12.58 12.50
C SER A 64 11.75 13.13 11.46
N GLY A 65 11.36 13.21 10.18
CA GLY A 65 12.19 13.76 9.10
C GLY A 65 13.19 12.78 8.47
N LYS A 66 13.16 11.49 8.83
CA LYS A 66 14.03 10.49 8.16
C LYS A 66 13.61 10.30 6.71
N SER A 67 14.59 10.23 5.82
CA SER A 67 14.35 9.88 4.42
C SER A 67 13.82 8.46 4.29
N LEU A 68 13.11 8.18 3.20
CA LEU A 68 12.57 6.84 2.91
C LEU A 68 13.64 5.74 2.90
N GLN A 69 14.88 6.09 2.52
CA GLN A 69 16.00 5.16 2.55
C GLN A 69 16.43 4.88 4.00
N GLN A 70 16.59 5.93 4.81
CA GLN A 70 16.95 5.78 6.24
C GLN A 70 15.92 4.97 7.02
N VAL A 71 14.63 5.09 6.69
CA VAL A 71 13.59 4.24 7.29
C VAL A 71 13.78 2.78 6.87
N ALA A 72 14.08 2.51 5.60
CA ALA A 72 14.31 1.15 5.09
C ALA A 72 15.54 0.51 5.75
N ASP A 73 16.64 1.25 5.85
CA ASP A 73 17.88 0.79 6.47
C ASP A 73 17.66 0.48 7.95
N TRP A 74 16.96 1.37 8.68
CA TRP A 74 16.62 1.13 10.07
C TRP A 74 15.78 -0.14 10.24
N LEU A 75 14.76 -0.36 9.41
CA LEU A 75 13.94 -1.58 9.47
C LEU A 75 14.78 -2.85 9.24
N ASN A 76 15.69 -2.82 8.26
CA ASN A 76 16.57 -3.95 7.97
C ASN A 76 17.56 -4.22 9.11
N GLN A 77 18.11 -3.17 9.73
CA GLN A 77 19.00 -3.27 10.89
C GLN A 77 18.29 -3.89 12.11
N GLN A 78 17.00 -3.59 12.31
CA GLN A 78 16.18 -4.20 13.35
C GLN A 78 15.70 -5.62 13.00
N GLY A 79 16.03 -6.13 11.80
CA GLY A 79 15.66 -7.48 11.37
C GLY A 79 14.23 -7.60 10.82
N TYR A 80 13.47 -6.51 10.71
CA TYR A 80 12.13 -6.54 10.13
C TYR A 80 12.18 -6.93 8.66
N LYS A 81 11.23 -7.75 8.22
CA LYS A 81 11.10 -8.19 6.83
C LYS A 81 9.77 -7.72 6.24
N THR A 82 9.75 -7.57 4.92
CA THR A 82 8.50 -7.39 4.19
C THR A 82 7.66 -8.67 4.25
N LYS A 83 6.39 -8.59 3.87
CA LYS A 83 5.47 -9.72 3.83
C LYS A 83 5.96 -10.96 3.07
N ARG A 84 6.87 -10.78 2.09
CA ARG A 84 7.47 -11.88 1.31
C ARG A 84 8.86 -12.30 1.83
N GLY A 85 9.21 -11.92 3.06
CA GLY A 85 10.51 -12.20 3.68
C GLY A 85 11.68 -11.38 3.11
N GLN A 86 11.44 -10.44 2.20
CA GLN A 86 12.49 -9.64 1.57
C GLN A 86 12.91 -8.46 2.45
N GLN A 87 14.12 -7.94 2.20
CA GLN A 87 14.59 -6.70 2.81
C GLN A 87 13.71 -5.51 2.42
N TRP A 88 13.63 -4.53 3.31
CA TRP A 88 13.00 -3.26 3.05
C TRP A 88 13.81 -2.45 2.05
N GLN A 89 13.12 -1.96 1.01
CA GLN A 89 13.66 -1.00 0.06
C GLN A 89 12.92 0.32 0.21
N ARG A 90 13.56 1.43 -0.19
CA ARG A 90 12.95 2.77 -0.26
C ARG A 90 11.54 2.75 -0.87
N ILE A 91 11.35 2.03 -1.97
CA ILE A 91 10.06 1.95 -2.68
C ILE A 91 9.00 1.21 -1.84
N SER A 92 9.40 0.20 -1.07
CA SER A 92 8.50 -0.53 -0.17
C SER A 92 7.98 0.37 0.95
N VAL A 93 8.86 1.17 1.55
CA VAL A 93 8.49 2.18 2.56
C VAL A 93 7.55 3.23 1.96
N LYS A 94 7.89 3.75 0.78
CA LYS A 94 7.02 4.70 0.04
C LYS A 94 5.61 4.15 -0.14
N ARG A 95 5.49 2.90 -0.61
CA ARG A 95 4.18 2.25 -0.85
C ARG A 95 3.38 2.05 0.43
N VAL A 96 4.01 1.90 1.60
CA VAL A 96 3.31 1.86 2.89
C VAL A 96 2.76 3.25 3.22
N LEU A 97 3.60 4.29 3.12
CA LEU A 97 3.20 5.67 3.40
C LEU A 97 2.12 6.20 2.44
N ASP A 98 2.22 5.89 1.14
CA ASP A 98 1.23 6.26 0.13
C ASP A 98 -0.17 5.68 0.45
N ARG A 99 -0.21 4.50 1.09
CA ARG A 99 -1.47 3.89 1.53
C ARG A 99 -2.01 4.51 2.81
N LEU A 100 -1.10 4.92 3.72
CA LEU A 100 -1.48 5.58 4.96
C LEU A 100 -2.03 6.99 4.75
N TYR A 101 -1.41 7.78 3.87
CA TYR A 101 -1.79 9.17 3.65
C TYR A 101 -2.73 9.37 2.46
N GLY A 102 -3.03 8.32 1.69
CA GLY A 102 -3.70 8.42 0.40
C GLY A 102 -2.76 8.92 -0.71
N LYS A 103 -3.15 8.75 -1.98
CA LYS A 103 -2.36 9.31 -3.08
C LYS A 103 -2.41 10.85 -2.99
N ASN A 104 -1.26 11.43 -2.59
CA ASN A 104 -0.92 12.82 -2.28
C ASN A 104 -1.21 13.28 -0.84
N PRO A 105 -0.14 13.71 -0.15
CA PRO A 105 0.05 15.14 0.04
C PRO A 105 1.44 15.62 -0.42
N SER A 106 1.42 16.51 -1.41
CA SER A 106 2.44 17.50 -1.79
C SER A 106 3.88 17.05 -2.05
N GLN A 107 4.30 17.25 -3.30
CA GLN A 107 5.57 17.92 -3.59
C GLN A 107 5.70 19.19 -2.72
N LYS A 108 6.34 19.10 -1.56
CA LYS A 108 7.01 20.22 -0.88
C LYS A 108 8.09 19.64 0.02
N THR A 109 9.19 19.15 -0.57
CA THR A 109 10.47 19.21 0.13
C THR A 109 10.91 20.66 -0.02
N SER A 110 10.55 21.48 0.96
CA SER A 110 11.12 22.80 1.16
C SER A 110 12.65 22.69 1.23
N GLY A 111 13.31 23.65 0.58
CA GLY A 111 14.69 24.08 0.74
C GLY A 111 15.65 23.11 1.42
N PHE A 112 16.51 22.48 0.63
CA PHE A 112 17.88 22.28 1.06
C PHE A 112 18.63 23.54 0.63
N GLU A 113 18.60 24.57 1.47
CA GLU A 113 19.60 25.63 1.41
C GLU A 113 20.95 25.01 1.80
N ARG A 114 21.86 24.97 0.84
CA ARG A 114 23.28 25.36 0.98
C ARG A 114 23.90 25.45 -0.41
#